data_AF-A0A159YYD1-F1
#
_entry.id   AF-A0A159YYD1-F1
#
_cell.length_a   1.000
_cell.length_b   1.000
_cell.length_c   1.000
_cell.angle_alpha   90.00
_cell.angle_beta   90.00
_cell.angle_gamma   90.00
#
_symmetry.space_group_name_H-M   'P 1'
#
loop_
_entity.id
_entity.type
_entity.pdbx_description
1 polymer ?
#
loop_
_entity_poly.entity_id
_entity_poly.type
_entity_poly.pdbx_seq_one_letter_code
_entity_poly.pdbx_strand_id
1 'polypeptide(L)'
;MTLMLPEGTSAAHLALVRITAGLAYFISLVTLVVFIVTIRGFGWPSAEGTFNVWINLPTFDPTTGGDVVERLNRDAMANVALGFALPFVIPAVVKSAAMMFEPVTLASEHTLIWTMTAWSFLPLSLLMRGIAMGRVAAMIALRRKMHAKLVAGLQPA
;
A
#
# COMPACT_ATOMS: atom_id res chain seq x y z
N MET A 1 -14.15 -9.27 8.37
CA MET A 1 -13.71 -9.45 9.77
C MET A 1 -14.68 -10.29 10.59
N THR A 2 -15.98 -10.05 10.58
CA THR A 2 -16.96 -10.83 11.38
C THR A 2 -17.04 -12.33 11.03
N LEU A 3 -16.64 -12.70 9.82
CA LEU A 3 -16.57 -14.09 9.34
C LEU A 3 -15.50 -14.95 10.03
N MET A 4 -14.60 -14.35 10.83
CA MET A 4 -13.51 -15.05 11.49
C MET A 4 -13.85 -15.56 12.90
N LEU A 5 -14.98 -15.14 13.47
CA LEU A 5 -15.34 -15.47 14.85
C LEU A 5 -16.15 -16.77 14.92
N PRO A 6 -15.94 -17.63 15.94
CA PRO A 6 -16.70 -18.87 16.13
C PRO A 6 -18.21 -18.64 16.31
N GLU A 7 -19.00 -19.64 15.91
CA GLU A 7 -20.43 -19.68 16.18
C GLU A 7 -20.69 -19.70 17.71
N GLY A 8 -21.57 -18.83 18.20
CA GLY A 8 -21.84 -18.68 19.64
C GLY A 8 -21.08 -17.54 20.35
N THR A 9 -20.27 -16.77 19.62
CA THR A 9 -19.62 -15.56 20.17
C THR A 9 -20.65 -14.56 20.70
N SER A 10 -20.45 -14.02 21.90
CA SER A 10 -21.38 -13.06 22.52
C SER A 10 -21.54 -11.80 21.66
N ALA A 11 -22.74 -11.20 21.69
CA ALA A 11 -23.02 -9.97 20.95
C ALA A 11 -22.08 -8.81 21.34
N ALA A 12 -21.69 -8.74 22.62
CA ALA A 12 -20.74 -7.76 23.13
C ALA A 12 -19.34 -7.95 22.51
N HIS A 13 -18.85 -9.19 22.42
CA HIS A 13 -17.54 -9.47 21.81
C HIS A 13 -17.56 -9.21 20.31
N LEU A 14 -18.64 -9.57 19.60
CA LEU A 14 -18.83 -9.22 18.19
C LEU A 14 -18.79 -7.71 17.95
N ALA A 15 -19.45 -6.93 18.81
CA ALA A 15 -19.43 -5.47 18.74
C ALA A 15 -18.01 -4.91 18.97
N LEU A 16 -17.30 -5.42 19.97
CA LEU A 16 -15.91 -5.03 20.25
C LEU A 16 -15.01 -5.25 19.03
N VAL A 17 -15.02 -6.45 18.44
CA VAL A 17 -14.20 -6.78 17.26
C VAL A 17 -14.54 -5.86 16.08
N ARG A 18 -15.82 -5.56 15.86
CA ARG A 18 -16.25 -4.64 14.79
C ARG A 18 -15.76 -3.20 15.03
N ILE A 19 -15.87 -2.70 16.25
CA ILE A 19 -15.42 -1.35 16.62
C ILE A 19 -13.90 -1.26 16.46
N THR A 20 -13.14 -2.22 16.97
CA THR A 20 -11.67 -2.22 16.87
C THR A 20 -11.22 -2.31 15.41
N ALA A 21 -11.83 -3.20 14.61
CA ALA A 21 -11.55 -3.29 13.19
C ALA A 21 -11.91 -1.98 12.45
N GLY A 22 -13.08 -1.41 12.73
CA GLY A 22 -13.53 -0.15 12.14
C GLY A 22 -12.59 1.00 12.45
N LEU A 23 -12.16 1.12 13.71
CA LEU A 23 -11.19 2.13 14.14
C LEU A 23 -9.84 1.96 13.46
N ALA A 24 -9.32 0.73 13.38
CA ALA A 24 -8.05 0.44 12.73
C ALA A 24 -8.07 0.82 11.24
N TYR A 25 -9.13 0.42 10.51
CA TYR A 25 -9.28 0.81 9.10
C TYR A 25 -9.55 2.29 8.89
N PHE A 26 -10.27 2.95 9.81
CA PHE A 26 -10.47 4.40 9.78
C PHE A 26 -9.14 5.14 9.94
N ILE A 27 -8.32 4.77 10.91
CA ILE A 27 -6.98 5.32 11.10
C ILE A 27 -6.12 5.09 9.85
N SER A 28 -6.13 3.88 9.28
CA SER A 28 -5.41 3.61 8.03
C SER A 28 -5.88 4.50 6.88
N LEU A 29 -7.19 4.70 6.72
CA LEU A 29 -7.73 5.55 5.67
C LEU A 29 -7.31 7.02 5.86
N VAL A 30 -7.44 7.56 7.07
CA VAL A 30 -6.99 8.91 7.41
C VAL A 30 -5.50 9.05 7.12
N THR A 31 -4.68 8.07 7.51
CA THR A 31 -3.24 8.07 7.26
C THR A 31 -2.92 8.05 5.76
N LEU A 32 -3.68 7.28 4.97
CA LEU A 32 -3.55 7.27 3.51
C LEU A 32 -3.89 8.63 2.89
N VAL A 33 -4.96 9.28 3.36
CA VAL A 33 -5.35 10.62 2.90
C VAL A 33 -4.26 11.64 3.26
N VAL A 34 -3.80 11.65 4.51
CA VAL A 34 -2.70 12.52 4.96
C VAL A 34 -1.46 12.30 4.11
N PHE A 35 -1.07 11.04 3.88
CA PHE A 35 0.07 10.71 3.02
C PHE A 35 -0.09 11.27 1.60
N ILE A 36 -1.25 11.08 0.97
CA ILE A 36 -1.55 11.58 -0.38
C ILE A 36 -1.48 13.11 -0.42
N VAL A 37 -2.06 13.79 0.56
CA VAL A 37 -2.04 15.26 0.67
C VAL A 37 -0.61 15.75 0.84
N THR A 38 0.17 15.13 1.72
CA THR A 38 1.57 15.49 1.97
C THR A 38 2.42 15.35 0.70
N ILE A 39 2.39 14.20 0.02
CA ILE A 39 3.23 14.01 -1.19
C ILE A 39 2.81 14.92 -2.35
N ARG A 40 1.55 15.37 -2.39
CA ARG A 40 1.06 16.31 -3.42
C ARG A 40 1.34 17.76 -3.06
N GLY A 41 1.09 18.16 -1.82
CA GLY A 41 1.26 19.54 -1.35
C GLY A 41 2.72 19.96 -1.21
N PHE A 42 3.58 19.05 -0.73
CA PHE A 42 5.01 19.34 -0.53
C PHE A 42 5.86 19.01 -1.76
N GLY A 43 5.29 18.67 -2.91
CA GLY A 43 6.06 18.47 -4.14
C GLY A 43 7.00 17.26 -4.15
N TRP A 44 6.87 16.32 -3.20
CA TRP A 44 7.58 15.05 -3.24
C TRP A 44 7.31 14.35 -4.59
N PRO A 45 8.29 13.71 -5.25
CA PRO A 45 9.66 13.43 -4.80
C PRO A 45 10.72 14.48 -5.18
N SER A 46 10.35 15.60 -5.83
CA SER A 46 11.32 16.56 -6.40
C SER A 46 11.60 17.78 -5.52
N ALA A 47 11.03 17.85 -4.31
CA ALA A 47 11.10 19.03 -3.46
C ALA A 47 12.46 19.27 -2.80
N GLU A 48 13.18 18.23 -2.41
CA GLU A 48 14.45 18.34 -1.67
C GLU A 48 15.70 18.05 -2.52
N GLY A 49 15.55 17.96 -3.84
CA GLY A 49 16.68 17.81 -4.77
C GLY A 49 16.46 16.78 -5.88
N THR A 50 17.57 16.37 -6.50
CA THR A 50 17.57 15.44 -7.63
C THR A 50 17.25 14.02 -7.15
N PHE A 51 16.12 13.46 -7.60
CA PHE A 51 15.74 12.08 -7.28
C PHE A 51 16.76 11.09 -7.85
N ASN A 52 17.57 10.50 -6.96
CA ASN A 52 18.50 9.42 -7.32
C ASN A 52 17.79 8.06 -7.13
N VAL A 53 17.63 7.31 -8.21
CA VAL A 53 16.92 6.02 -8.21
C VAL A 53 17.57 5.03 -7.25
N TRP A 54 18.90 4.90 -7.24
CA TRP A 54 19.61 3.93 -6.40
C TRP A 54 19.46 4.22 -4.90
N ILE A 55 19.48 5.50 -4.52
CA ILE A 55 19.36 5.93 -3.13
C ILE A 55 17.89 5.82 -2.66
N ASN A 56 16.95 6.26 -3.49
CA ASN A 56 15.54 6.35 -3.11
C ASN A 56 14.74 5.06 -3.34
N LEU A 57 15.27 4.14 -4.16
CA LEU A 57 14.68 2.83 -4.44
C LEU A 57 15.75 1.73 -4.27
N PRO A 58 16.24 1.49 -3.05
CA PRO A 58 17.36 0.57 -2.80
C PRO A 58 17.06 -0.89 -3.18
N THR A 59 15.79 -1.28 -3.22
CA THR A 59 15.37 -2.63 -3.63
C THR A 59 15.08 -2.74 -5.13
N PHE A 60 15.22 -1.65 -5.89
CA PHE A 60 14.94 -1.62 -7.32
C PHE A 60 16.25 -1.62 -8.08
N ASP A 61 16.48 -2.66 -8.89
CA ASP A 61 17.60 -2.69 -9.82
C ASP A 61 17.19 -2.05 -11.16
N PRO A 62 17.75 -0.87 -11.52
CA PRO A 62 17.52 -0.20 -12.79
C PRO A 62 18.36 -0.76 -13.95
N THR A 63 19.28 -1.69 -13.69
CA THR A 63 20.13 -2.32 -14.72
C THR A 63 19.55 -3.62 -15.25
N THR A 64 18.57 -4.21 -14.55
CA THR A 64 17.77 -5.31 -15.09
C THR A 64 17.03 -4.81 -16.34
N GLY A 65 17.23 -5.50 -17.47
CA GLY A 65 16.72 -5.07 -18.78
C GLY A 65 15.22 -4.77 -18.82
N GLY A 66 14.82 -3.90 -19.75
CA GLY A 66 13.45 -3.41 -19.92
C GLY A 66 13.25 -1.96 -19.46
N ASP A 67 12.06 -1.39 -19.71
CA ASP A 67 11.78 -0.01 -19.31
C ASP A 67 11.47 0.10 -17.80
N VAL A 68 12.32 0.85 -17.09
CA VAL A 68 12.13 1.21 -15.67
C VAL A 68 10.74 1.78 -15.39
N VAL A 69 10.21 2.63 -16.28
CA VAL A 69 8.89 3.26 -16.07
C VAL A 69 7.77 2.23 -16.11
N GLU A 70 7.81 1.32 -17.09
CA GLU A 70 6.83 0.25 -17.22
C GLU A 70 6.85 -0.69 -16.01
N ARG A 71 8.05 -1.08 -15.57
CA ARG A 71 8.22 -1.92 -14.37
C ARG A 71 7.66 -1.25 -13.11
N LEU A 72 8.03 0.01 -12.87
CA LEU A 72 7.52 0.76 -11.72
C LEU A 72 5.99 0.93 -11.76
N ASN A 73 5.40 1.14 -12.94
CA ASN A 73 3.95 1.21 -13.08
C ASN A 73 3.28 -0.14 -12.80
N ARG A 74 3.84 -1.25 -13.29
CA ARG A 74 3.33 -2.58 -13.01
C ARG A 74 3.40 -2.91 -11.53
N ASP A 75 4.54 -2.64 -10.89
CA ASP A 75 4.72 -2.86 -9.46
C ASP A 75 3.78 -1.95 -8.63
N ALA A 76 3.59 -0.70 -9.07
CA ALA A 76 2.63 0.22 -8.47
C ALA A 76 1.20 -0.34 -8.52
N MET A 77 0.76 -0.80 -9.69
CA MET A 77 -0.55 -1.42 -9.87
C MET A 77 -0.72 -2.67 -9.03
N ALA A 78 0.28 -3.56 -8.98
CA ALA A 78 0.26 -4.75 -8.15
C ALA A 78 0.09 -4.40 -6.66
N ASN A 79 0.84 -3.41 -6.17
CA ASN A 79 0.75 -2.95 -4.79
C ASN A 79 -0.62 -2.34 -4.47
N VAL A 80 -1.18 -1.51 -5.36
CA VAL A 80 -2.51 -0.92 -5.16
C VAL A 80 -3.59 -2.01 -5.18
N ALA A 81 -3.55 -2.93 -6.15
CA ALA A 81 -4.50 -4.02 -6.27
C ALA A 81 -4.46 -4.94 -5.06
N LEU A 82 -3.27 -5.36 -4.62
CA LEU A 82 -3.09 -6.18 -3.43
C LEU A 82 -3.52 -5.44 -2.16
N GLY A 83 -3.13 -4.17 -2.00
CA GLY A 83 -3.52 -3.36 -0.85
C GLY A 83 -5.04 -3.19 -0.74
N PHE A 84 -5.74 -3.06 -1.87
CA PHE A 84 -7.21 -3.03 -1.90
C PHE A 84 -7.84 -4.40 -1.63
N ALA A 85 -7.27 -5.48 -2.16
CA ALA A 85 -7.83 -6.83 -2.03
C ALA A 85 -7.64 -7.44 -0.64
N LEU A 86 -6.52 -7.15 0.03
CA LEU A 86 -6.13 -7.77 1.31
C LEU A 86 -7.21 -7.72 2.40
N PRO A 87 -7.89 -6.59 2.69
CA PRO A 87 -8.96 -6.53 3.69
C PRO A 87 -10.09 -7.55 3.48
N PHE A 88 -10.29 -7.98 2.22
CA PHE A 88 -11.31 -8.95 1.83
C PHE A 88 -10.78 -10.38 1.78
N VAL A 89 -9.54 -10.56 1.33
CA VAL A 89 -8.87 -11.87 1.23
C VAL A 89 -8.57 -12.44 2.61
N ILE A 90 -8.11 -11.62 3.56
CA ILE A 90 -7.68 -12.09 4.88
C ILE A 90 -8.83 -12.78 5.65
N PRO A 91 -10.06 -12.23 5.74
CA PRO A 91 -11.20 -12.96 6.31
C PRO A 91 -11.45 -14.34 5.69
N ALA A 92 -11.29 -14.47 4.38
CA ALA A 92 -11.46 -15.74 3.70
C ALA A 92 -10.35 -16.73 4.06
N VAL A 93 -9.10 -16.29 4.08
CA VAL A 93 -7.95 -17.13 4.45
C VAL A 93 -8.05 -17.60 5.90
N VAL A 94 -8.40 -16.72 6.83
CA VAL A 94 -8.56 -17.08 8.25
C VAL A 94 -9.70 -18.08 8.44
N LYS A 95 -10.83 -17.88 7.76
CA LYS A 95 -11.95 -18.83 7.78
C LYS A 95 -11.53 -20.20 7.25
N SER A 96 -10.74 -20.23 6.17
CA SER A 96 -10.25 -21.50 5.61
C SER A 96 -9.23 -22.19 6.52
N ALA A 97 -8.34 -21.43 7.16
CA ALA A 97 -7.37 -21.96 8.10
C ALA A 97 -8.04 -22.55 9.35
N ALA A 98 -9.14 -21.96 9.81
CA ALA A 98 -9.93 -22.45 10.94
C ALA A 98 -10.59 -23.82 10.70
N MET A 99 -10.59 -24.33 9.46
CA MET A 99 -11.00 -25.71 9.16
C MET A 99 -9.91 -26.74 9.50
N MET A 100 -8.65 -26.31 9.58
CA MET A 100 -7.48 -27.18 9.81
C MET A 100 -6.79 -26.92 11.14
N PHE A 101 -6.98 -25.72 11.73
CA PHE A 101 -6.36 -25.28 12.98
C PHE A 101 -7.41 -24.72 13.93
N GLU A 102 -7.11 -24.69 15.23
CA GLU A 102 -8.01 -24.03 16.20
C GLU A 102 -8.25 -22.56 15.82
N PRO A 103 -9.51 -22.08 15.85
CA PRO A 103 -9.82 -20.70 15.52
C PRO A 103 -9.11 -19.71 16.44
N VAL A 104 -8.53 -18.64 15.88
CA VAL A 104 -8.01 -17.53 16.69
C VAL A 104 -9.18 -16.87 17.39
N THR A 105 -9.28 -17.05 18.70
CA THR A 105 -10.45 -16.64 19.48
C THR A 105 -10.59 -15.13 19.64
N LEU A 106 -9.54 -14.35 19.31
CA LEU A 106 -9.45 -12.89 19.52
C LEU A 106 -9.92 -12.44 20.92
N ALA A 107 -9.93 -13.35 21.89
CA ALA A 107 -10.53 -13.17 23.20
C ALA A 107 -9.66 -12.29 24.11
N SER A 108 -8.34 -12.35 23.91
CA SER A 108 -7.40 -11.44 24.55
C SER A 108 -7.40 -10.09 23.82
N GLU A 109 -7.60 -9.01 24.57
CA GLU A 109 -7.50 -7.63 24.07
C GLU A 109 -6.16 -7.37 23.38
N HIS A 110 -5.07 -7.91 23.93
CA HIS A 110 -3.73 -7.78 23.37
C HIS A 110 -3.66 -8.40 21.96
N THR A 111 -4.17 -9.64 21.81
CA THR A 111 -4.23 -10.32 20.52
C THR A 111 -5.10 -9.54 19.53
N LEU A 112 -6.28 -9.08 19.97
CA LEU A 112 -7.17 -8.29 19.13
C LEU A 112 -6.49 -7.02 18.60
N ILE A 113 -5.83 -6.25 19.46
CA ILE A 113 -5.15 -5.01 19.08
C ILE A 113 -4.05 -5.27 18.06
N TRP A 114 -3.15 -6.22 18.33
CA TRP A 114 -2.03 -6.51 17.42
C TRP A 114 -2.50 -7.08 16.09
N THR A 115 -3.47 -7.98 16.13
CA THR A 115 -4.05 -8.56 14.93
C THR A 115 -4.71 -7.49 14.05
N MET A 116 -5.51 -6.59 14.62
CA MET A 116 -6.13 -5.49 13.87
C MET A 116 -5.11 -4.46 13.37
N THR A 117 -4.07 -4.18 14.17
CA THR A 117 -2.99 -3.26 13.79
C THR A 117 -2.19 -3.82 12.61
N ALA A 118 -1.72 -5.06 12.68
CA ALA A 118 -0.99 -5.69 11.60
C ALA A 118 -1.83 -5.78 10.32
N TRP A 119 -3.11 -6.15 10.43
CA TRP A 119 -3.99 -6.28 9.27
C TRP A 119 -4.44 -4.98 8.62
N SER A 120 -4.52 -3.90 9.39
CA SER A 120 -4.82 -2.57 8.83
C SER A 120 -3.57 -1.89 8.26
N PHE A 121 -2.39 -2.22 8.79
CA PHE A 121 -1.10 -1.68 8.36
C PHE A 121 -0.62 -2.26 7.02
N LEU A 122 -0.74 -3.57 6.80
CA LEU A 122 -0.34 -4.23 5.54
C LEU A 122 -1.00 -3.61 4.29
N PRO A 123 -2.34 -3.50 4.18
CA PRO A 123 -2.97 -2.88 3.01
C PRO A 123 -2.61 -1.40 2.89
N LEU A 124 -2.50 -0.66 4.01
CA LEU A 124 -2.09 0.74 4.01
C LEU A 124 -0.70 0.92 3.40
N SER A 125 0.28 0.14 3.85
CA SER A 125 1.67 0.22 3.38
C SER A 125 1.79 -0.13 1.90
N LEU A 126 1.06 -1.14 1.42
CA LEU A 126 1.01 -1.47 -0.02
C LEU A 126 0.37 -0.34 -0.84
N LEU A 127 -0.73 0.24 -0.37
CA LEU A 127 -1.36 1.38 -1.06
C LEU A 127 -0.42 2.58 -1.15
N MET A 128 0.20 2.98 -0.03
CA MET A 128 1.19 4.07 -0.01
C MET A 128 2.36 3.80 -0.95
N ARG A 129 2.92 2.58 -0.90
CA ARG A 129 4.04 2.17 -1.76
C ARG A 129 3.64 2.21 -3.23
N GLY A 130 2.46 1.69 -3.58
CA GLY A 130 1.95 1.69 -4.94
C GLY A 130 1.76 3.10 -5.49
N ILE A 131 1.13 3.98 -4.70
CA ILE A 131 0.95 5.40 -5.07
C ILE A 131 2.29 6.11 -5.24
N ALA A 132 3.24 5.88 -4.34
CA ALA A 132 4.57 6.48 -4.40
C ALA A 132 5.34 6.02 -5.66
N MET A 133 5.37 4.72 -5.94
CA MET A 133 6.04 4.17 -7.12
C MET A 133 5.42 4.68 -8.43
N GLY A 134 4.08 4.72 -8.52
CA GLY A 134 3.40 5.28 -9.69
C GLY A 134 3.73 6.76 -9.91
N ARG A 135 3.85 7.53 -8.82
CA ARG A 135 4.26 8.95 -8.89
C ARG A 135 5.70 9.10 -9.35
N VAL A 136 6.63 8.25 -8.89
CA VAL A 136 8.02 8.23 -9.36
C VAL A 136 8.09 7.87 -10.85
N ALA A 137 7.35 6.84 -11.29
CA ALA A 137 7.28 6.44 -12.68
C ALA A 137 6.81 7.60 -13.59
N ALA A 138 5.74 8.29 -13.18
CA ALA A 138 5.23 9.46 -13.90
C ALA A 138 6.26 10.59 -14.00
N MET A 139 6.96 10.88 -12.90
CA MET A 139 8.02 11.90 -12.87
C MET A 139 9.19 11.54 -13.81
N ILE A 140 9.65 10.29 -13.82
CA ILE A 140 10.70 9.82 -14.74
C ILE A 140 10.22 9.93 -16.20
N ALA A 141 8.99 9.51 -16.51
CA ALA A 141 8.42 9.61 -17.84
C ALA A 141 8.34 11.06 -18.35
N LEU A 142 7.91 11.99 -17.48
CA LEU A 142 7.86 13.41 -17.80
C LEU A 142 9.26 13.98 -18.06
N ARG A 143 10.24 13.68 -17.21
CA ARG A 143 11.64 14.11 -17.41
C ARG A 143 12.22 13.61 -18.73
N ARG A 144 11.97 12.35 -19.10
CA ARG A 144 12.39 11.78 -20.40
C ARG A 144 11.75 12.51 -21.59
N LYS A 145 10.44 12.79 -21.51
CA LYS A 145 9.73 13.56 -22.56
C LYS A 145 10.28 14.98 -22.70
N MET A 146 10.58 15.66 -21.59
CA MET A 146 11.18 16.99 -21.61
C MET A 146 12.58 16.96 -22.23
N HIS A 147 13.42 16.00 -21.83
CA HIS A 147 14.76 15.84 -22.38
C HIS A 147 14.75 15.56 -23.89
N ALA A 148 13.87 14.67 -24.36
CA ALA A 148 13.72 14.39 -25.79
C ALA A 148 13.34 15.65 -26.60
N LYS A 149 12.43 16.48 -26.08
CA LYS A 149 12.06 17.76 -26.71
C LYS A 149 13.22 18.75 -26.76
N LEU A 150 14.00 18.85 -25.68
CA LEU A 150 15.18 19.72 -25.62
C LEU A 150 16.21 19.31 -26.67
N VAL A 151 16.52 18.01 -26.77
CA VAL A 151 17.48 17.49 -27.76
C VAL A 151 16.98 17.72 -29.19
N ALA A 152 15.70 17.49 -29.47
CA ALA A 152 15.12 17.74 -30.80
C ALA A 152 15.17 19.22 -31.20
N GLY A 153 14.97 20.15 -30.26
CA GLY A 153 15.07 21.59 -30.50
C GLY A 153 16.51 22.11 -30.68
N LEU A 154 17.52 21.28 -30.37
CA LEU A 154 18.94 21.60 -30.50
C LEU A 154 19.58 21.07 -31.80
N GLN A 155 18.83 20.34 -32.65
CA GLN A 155 19.32 19.92 -33.96
C GLN A 155 19.30 21.10 -34.94
N PRO A 156 20.44 21.50 -35.53
CA PRO A 156 20.45 22.55 -36.57
C PRO A 156 19.72 22.05 -37.83
N ALA A 157 18.99 22.98 -38.47
CA ALA A 157 18.21 22.76 -39.69
C ALA A 157 19.07 22.40 -40.90
#